data_AF-A0A2W7CGJ9-F1
#
_entry.id   AF-A0A2W7CGJ9-F1
#
_cell.length_a   1.000
_cell.length_b   1.000
_cell.length_c   1.000
_cell.angle_alpha   90.00
_cell.angle_beta   90.00
_cell.angle_gamma   90.00
#
_symmetry.space_group_name_H-M   'P 1'
#
loop_
_entity.id
_entity.type
_entity.pdbx_description
1 polymer ?
#
loop_
_entity_poly.entity_id
_entity_poly.type
_entity_poly.pdbx_seq_one_letter_code
_entity_poly.pdbx_strand_id
1 'polypeptide(L)'
;MADYTLPYNGSNTLDLSNEANTDGNSSQTNDTITGSSGDDSITAGAATEQNWTTGSSAHPVVQVVQDNDTIIESQGTNNLTGGYGNDTFEFHLNLQGSAPTLHTEYYHDGAVPTQTSGANTNGVWNSYASNLEDWRAAMDALHGDDTNQDTTHVDYTYSSGKTAKTGSVDYDNSFSWLEGGGYTTNTSTNYIHDFGNGHDNIALDITADQFAAAGGTITTDGTDTTVHIGSFDIVVLGVHDVGEVGAHLNFASAV
;
A
#
# COMPACT_ATOMS: atom_id res chain seq x y z
N MET A 1 -24.04 0.83 -17.29
CA MET A 1 -24.78 0.36 -16.11
C MET A 1 -25.56 -0.84 -16.56
N ALA A 2 -25.03 -2.01 -16.25
CA ALA A 2 -25.69 -3.28 -16.48
C ALA A 2 -26.53 -3.59 -15.24
N ASP A 3 -27.84 -3.70 -15.42
CA ASP A 3 -28.74 -4.09 -14.36
C ASP A 3 -28.77 -5.62 -14.27
N TYR A 4 -28.63 -6.19 -13.07
CA TYR A 4 -28.75 -7.64 -12.87
C TYR A 4 -29.77 -8.02 -11.79
N THR A 5 -30.34 -9.20 -11.94
CA THR A 5 -31.18 -9.86 -10.92
C THR A 5 -30.95 -11.35 -11.04
N LEU A 6 -30.44 -11.97 -9.98
CA LEU A 6 -30.20 -13.41 -9.95
C LEU A 6 -31.48 -14.18 -9.60
N PRO A 7 -31.67 -15.39 -10.17
CA PRO A 7 -32.84 -16.19 -9.91
C PRO A 7 -32.83 -16.77 -8.48
N TYR A 8 -34.00 -16.87 -7.85
CA TYR A 8 -34.19 -17.31 -6.45
C TYR A 8 -33.84 -18.79 -6.16
N ASN A 9 -33.21 -19.53 -7.07
CA ASN A 9 -33.06 -20.98 -6.94
C ASN A 9 -31.60 -21.45 -7.03
N GLY A 10 -30.97 -21.51 -5.86
CA GLY A 10 -29.64 -22.09 -5.65
C GLY A 10 -28.53 -21.06 -5.82
N SER A 11 -27.38 -21.36 -5.22
CA SER A 11 -26.17 -20.55 -5.27
C SER A 11 -25.80 -20.19 -6.72
N ASN A 12 -25.65 -18.89 -6.99
CA ASN A 12 -25.30 -18.38 -8.32
C ASN A 12 -23.86 -17.88 -8.36
N THR A 13 -23.30 -17.90 -9.56
CA THR A 13 -22.07 -17.17 -9.87
C THR A 13 -22.41 -16.14 -10.95
N LEU A 14 -22.16 -14.88 -10.65
CA LEU A 14 -22.35 -13.76 -11.56
C LEU A 14 -21.01 -13.09 -11.83
N ASP A 15 -20.63 -13.02 -13.10
CA ASP A 15 -19.41 -12.35 -13.55
C ASP A 15 -19.79 -11.17 -14.44
N LEU A 16 -19.55 -9.97 -13.94
CA LEU A 16 -19.82 -8.68 -14.59
C LEU A 16 -18.51 -7.98 -15.02
N SER A 17 -17.39 -8.71 -15.04
CA SER A 17 -16.07 -8.15 -15.35
C SER A 17 -15.95 -7.49 -16.74
N ASN A 18 -16.87 -7.81 -17.66
CA ASN A 18 -16.92 -7.22 -19.01
C ASN A 18 -17.83 -6.00 -19.12
N GLU A 19 -18.49 -5.61 -18.03
CA GLU A 19 -19.38 -4.45 -18.00
C GLU A 19 -18.61 -3.17 -17.65
N ALA A 20 -19.22 -2.02 -17.98
CA ALA A 20 -18.59 -0.73 -17.71
C ALA A 20 -18.83 -0.25 -16.27
N ASN A 21 -20.05 -0.46 -15.75
CA ASN A 21 -20.54 -0.15 -14.39
C ASN A 21 -21.71 -1.13 -14.13
N THR A 22 -21.92 -1.54 -12.89
CA THR A 22 -22.99 -2.48 -12.50
C THR A 22 -23.91 -1.92 -11.43
N ASP A 23 -25.18 -2.34 -11.48
CA ASP A 23 -26.16 -2.09 -10.43
C ASP A 23 -27.10 -3.27 -10.32
N GLY A 24 -27.24 -3.87 -9.14
CA GLY A 24 -28.14 -4.99 -9.02
C GLY A 24 -28.20 -5.64 -7.66
N ASN A 25 -29.22 -6.49 -7.54
CA ASN A 25 -29.47 -7.29 -6.36
C ASN A 25 -29.29 -8.76 -6.72
N SER A 26 -28.56 -9.50 -5.89
CA SER A 26 -28.48 -10.96 -6.01
C SER A 26 -29.71 -11.65 -5.38
N SER A 27 -29.70 -12.98 -5.44
CA SER A 27 -30.80 -13.82 -4.97
C SER A 27 -30.72 -14.05 -3.46
N GLN A 28 -31.60 -14.89 -2.89
CA GLN A 28 -31.64 -15.18 -1.45
C GLN A 28 -30.85 -16.46 -1.11
N THR A 29 -29.73 -16.66 -1.80
CA THR A 29 -28.85 -17.82 -1.63
C THR A 29 -27.41 -17.41 -1.85
N ASN A 30 -26.47 -18.19 -1.28
CA ASN A 30 -25.05 -17.86 -1.32
C ASN A 30 -24.59 -17.60 -2.76
N ASP A 31 -24.31 -16.36 -3.08
CA ASP A 31 -23.94 -15.92 -4.40
C ASP A 31 -22.46 -15.51 -4.43
N THR A 32 -21.81 -15.74 -5.56
CA THR A 32 -20.50 -15.15 -5.87
C THR A 32 -20.70 -14.12 -6.96
N ILE A 33 -20.38 -12.88 -6.66
CA ILE A 33 -20.56 -11.73 -7.56
C ILE A 33 -19.18 -11.14 -7.83
N THR A 34 -18.76 -11.12 -9.08
CA THR A 34 -17.60 -10.37 -9.53
C THR A 34 -18.10 -9.16 -10.29
N GLY A 35 -17.83 -7.96 -9.79
CA GLY A 35 -18.20 -6.71 -10.44
C GLY A 35 -17.28 -6.36 -11.58
N SER A 36 -17.35 -5.09 -11.95
CA SER A 36 -16.81 -4.59 -13.19
C SER A 36 -15.50 -3.83 -12.97
N SER A 37 -14.96 -3.27 -14.04
CA SER A 37 -13.78 -2.40 -13.95
C SER A 37 -14.11 -0.94 -13.58
N GLY A 38 -15.40 -0.58 -13.51
CA GLY A 38 -15.86 0.77 -13.24
C GLY A 38 -16.55 0.91 -11.88
N ASP A 39 -17.45 1.89 -11.78
CA ASP A 39 -18.15 2.17 -10.52
C ASP A 39 -19.34 1.22 -10.37
N ASP A 40 -19.36 0.46 -9.28
CA ASP A 40 -20.34 -0.59 -9.03
C ASP A 40 -21.24 -0.33 -7.82
N SER A 41 -22.50 -0.75 -7.93
CA SER A 41 -23.51 -0.74 -6.86
C SER A 41 -24.02 -2.17 -6.70
N ILE A 42 -23.42 -2.91 -5.77
CA ILE A 42 -23.66 -4.35 -5.60
C ILE A 42 -24.32 -4.57 -4.26
N THR A 43 -25.52 -5.15 -4.31
CA THR A 43 -26.21 -5.67 -3.14
C THR A 43 -26.36 -7.17 -3.32
N ALA A 44 -25.61 -7.94 -2.53
CA ALA A 44 -25.92 -9.35 -2.37
C ALA A 44 -27.19 -9.49 -1.52
N GLY A 45 -28.03 -10.47 -1.85
CA GLY A 45 -29.46 -10.43 -1.57
C GLY A 45 -29.79 -10.53 -0.10
N ALA A 46 -30.89 -9.89 0.31
CA ALA A 46 -31.37 -10.00 1.68
C ALA A 46 -31.85 -11.44 1.98
N ALA A 47 -31.38 -12.04 3.08
CA ALA A 47 -31.84 -13.35 3.53
C ALA A 47 -33.37 -13.48 3.47
N THR A 48 -33.84 -14.67 3.11
CA THR A 48 -35.24 -15.00 3.33
C THR A 48 -35.48 -15.16 4.83
N GLU A 49 -36.46 -14.44 5.38
CA GLU A 49 -37.26 -15.02 6.45
C GLU A 49 -37.87 -16.32 5.91
N GLN A 50 -37.26 -17.48 6.18
CA GLN A 50 -37.95 -18.75 5.92
C GLN A 50 -39.10 -18.85 6.91
N ASN A 51 -40.27 -18.42 6.47
CA ASN A 51 -41.45 -18.40 7.30
C ASN A 51 -42.04 -19.82 7.48
N TRP A 52 -42.22 -20.17 8.76
CA TRP A 52 -43.39 -20.84 9.31
C TRP A 52 -43.52 -22.36 9.18
N THR A 53 -42.99 -23.10 10.16
CA THR A 53 -43.60 -24.38 10.55
C THR A 53 -44.73 -24.13 11.55
N THR A 54 -46.00 -24.26 11.13
CA THR A 54 -47.12 -24.42 12.08
C THR A 54 -47.06 -25.84 12.65
N GLY A 55 -46.06 -26.11 13.50
CA GLY A 55 -46.01 -27.29 14.34
C GLY A 55 -46.65 -26.99 15.69
N SER A 56 -47.97 -27.10 15.76
CA SER A 56 -48.78 -27.25 16.99
C SER A 56 -48.13 -26.90 18.35
N SER A 57 -47.77 -25.62 18.61
CA SER A 57 -47.75 -25.01 19.95
C SER A 57 -47.19 -23.58 19.90
N ALA A 58 -48.09 -22.60 19.97
CA ALA A 58 -47.99 -21.23 20.48
C ALA A 58 -46.83 -20.25 20.11
N HIS A 59 -45.71 -20.64 19.51
CA HIS A 59 -44.66 -19.68 19.12
C HIS A 59 -44.00 -20.06 17.78
N PRO A 60 -44.07 -19.22 16.74
CA PRO A 60 -43.29 -19.45 15.53
C PRO A 60 -41.79 -19.30 15.84
N VAL A 61 -40.99 -20.27 15.42
CA VAL A 61 -39.54 -20.13 15.34
C VAL A 61 -39.24 -19.66 13.91
N VAL A 62 -38.84 -18.39 13.76
CA VAL A 62 -38.28 -17.89 12.50
C VAL A 62 -36.85 -18.42 12.43
N GLN A 63 -36.57 -19.31 11.50
CA GLN A 63 -35.19 -19.59 11.12
C GLN A 63 -34.86 -18.65 9.95
N VAL A 64 -34.07 -17.62 10.23
CA VAL A 64 -33.38 -16.88 9.18
C VAL A 64 -32.33 -17.83 8.62
N VAL A 65 -32.39 -18.11 7.32
CA VAL A 65 -31.32 -18.84 6.64
C VAL A 65 -30.20 -17.83 6.42
N GLN A 66 -29.00 -18.15 6.92
CA GLN A 66 -27.83 -17.31 6.66
C GLN A 66 -27.47 -17.43 5.18
N ASP A 67 -27.36 -16.28 4.53
CA ASP A 67 -26.88 -16.17 3.17
C ASP A 67 -25.43 -15.66 3.24
N ASN A 68 -24.47 -16.48 2.83
CA ASN A 68 -23.05 -16.08 2.93
C ASN A 68 -22.54 -15.83 1.52
N ASP A 69 -22.52 -14.56 1.14
CA ASP A 69 -22.15 -14.09 -0.17
C ASP A 69 -20.66 -13.80 -0.29
N THR A 70 -20.16 -13.84 -1.52
CA THR A 70 -18.81 -13.36 -1.84
C THR A 70 -18.90 -12.32 -2.94
N ILE A 71 -18.47 -11.10 -2.62
CA ILE A 71 -18.39 -9.98 -3.56
C ILE A 71 -16.91 -9.73 -3.85
N ILE A 72 -16.50 -9.84 -5.11
CA ILE A 72 -15.12 -9.72 -5.55
C ILE A 72 -14.96 -8.44 -6.38
N GLU A 73 -14.28 -7.43 -5.83
CA GLU A 73 -14.06 -6.15 -6.50
C GLU A 73 -12.61 -5.68 -6.46
N SER A 74 -12.24 -4.79 -7.39
CA SER A 74 -10.89 -4.23 -7.38
C SER A 74 -10.74 -2.84 -7.99
N GLN A 75 -11.72 -2.29 -8.69
CA GLN A 75 -11.55 -1.00 -9.40
C GLN A 75 -12.80 -0.15 -9.27
N GLY A 76 -12.66 1.16 -9.48
CA GLY A 76 -13.77 2.10 -9.41
C GLY A 76 -14.16 2.54 -7.99
N THR A 77 -15.23 3.32 -7.91
CA THR A 77 -15.86 3.71 -6.65
C THR A 77 -17.10 2.86 -6.43
N ASN A 78 -17.03 1.94 -5.47
CA ASN A 78 -18.04 0.89 -5.33
C ASN A 78 -18.86 1.04 -4.05
N ASN A 79 -20.15 0.73 -4.11
CA ASN A 79 -21.03 0.60 -2.95
C ASN A 79 -21.46 -0.86 -2.82
N LEU A 80 -21.05 -1.50 -1.73
CA LEU A 80 -21.16 -2.94 -1.53
C LEU A 80 -22.01 -3.22 -0.28
N THR A 81 -22.96 -4.14 -0.42
CA THR A 81 -23.79 -4.65 0.67
C THR A 81 -23.84 -6.16 0.55
N GLY A 82 -23.45 -6.89 1.59
CA GLY A 82 -23.53 -8.35 1.65
C GLY A 82 -24.93 -8.82 2.05
N GLY A 83 -25.57 -8.09 2.98
CA GLY A 83 -26.87 -8.45 3.50
C GLY A 83 -26.75 -9.33 4.73
N TYR A 84 -27.62 -10.33 4.86
CA TYR A 84 -27.70 -11.14 6.08
C TYR A 84 -26.89 -12.42 5.97
N GLY A 85 -25.78 -12.50 6.68
CA GLY A 85 -25.02 -13.72 6.90
C GLY A 85 -23.58 -13.38 7.20
N ASN A 86 -22.67 -14.30 6.95
CA ASN A 86 -21.23 -14.02 7.06
C ASN A 86 -20.68 -13.82 5.66
N ASP A 87 -20.76 -12.59 5.18
CA ASP A 87 -20.37 -12.26 3.82
C ASP A 87 -18.86 -12.08 3.70
N THR A 88 -18.34 -12.14 2.48
CA THR A 88 -16.93 -11.88 2.19
C THR A 88 -16.80 -10.85 1.09
N PHE A 89 -16.18 -9.73 1.41
CA PHE A 89 -15.77 -8.71 0.46
C PHE A 89 -14.30 -8.94 0.12
N GLU A 90 -14.04 -9.48 -1.07
CA GLU A 90 -12.71 -9.79 -1.56
C GLU A 90 -12.20 -8.66 -2.46
N PHE A 91 -11.04 -8.12 -2.11
CA PHE A 91 -10.40 -7.04 -2.87
C PHE A 91 -9.10 -7.52 -3.50
N HIS A 92 -9.00 -7.34 -4.82
CA HIS A 92 -7.76 -7.60 -5.56
C HIS A 92 -6.97 -6.32 -5.78
N LEU A 93 -5.81 -6.22 -5.12
CA LEU A 93 -4.97 -5.04 -5.17
C LEU A 93 -3.86 -5.21 -6.20
N ASN A 94 -3.80 -4.29 -7.16
CA ASN A 94 -2.72 -4.18 -8.12
C ASN A 94 -1.50 -3.51 -7.49
N LEU A 95 -0.95 -4.12 -6.43
CA LEU A 95 0.16 -3.60 -5.66
C LEU A 95 1.46 -3.71 -6.45
N GLN A 96 1.94 -2.57 -6.96
CA GLN A 96 3.22 -2.48 -7.67
C GLN A 96 4.27 -1.86 -6.75
N GLY A 97 5.17 -2.71 -6.24
CA GLY A 97 6.37 -2.26 -5.54
C GLY A 97 7.44 -1.81 -6.51
N SER A 98 8.00 -0.63 -6.30
CA SER A 98 9.22 -0.19 -6.98
C SER A 98 10.44 -0.54 -6.13
N ALA A 99 11.51 -1.02 -6.76
CA ALA A 99 12.76 -1.28 -6.06
C ALA A 99 13.37 0.06 -5.59
N PRO A 100 14.03 0.09 -4.42
CA PRO A 100 14.84 1.23 -4.04
C PRO A 100 15.88 1.52 -5.12
N THR A 101 16.02 2.79 -5.49
CA THR A 101 17.01 3.19 -6.50
C THR A 101 18.20 3.80 -5.79
N LEU A 102 19.39 3.23 -6.00
CA LEU A 102 20.64 3.87 -5.56
C LEU A 102 21.02 4.92 -6.60
N HIS A 103 20.96 6.18 -6.19
CA HIS A 103 21.48 7.28 -6.98
C HIS A 103 22.92 7.54 -6.56
N THR A 104 23.79 7.76 -7.54
CA THR A 104 25.17 8.20 -7.34
C THR A 104 25.41 9.39 -8.25
N GLU A 105 25.66 10.56 -7.66
CA GLU A 105 26.04 11.76 -8.40
C GLU A 105 27.53 12.07 -8.19
N TYR A 106 28.19 12.52 -9.26
CA TYR A 106 29.59 12.94 -9.25
C TYR A 106 29.67 14.47 -9.40
N TYR A 107 30.26 15.15 -8.41
CA TYR A 107 30.54 16.58 -8.51
C TYR A 107 31.86 16.83 -9.22
N HIS A 108 31.84 17.65 -10.27
CA HIS A 108 33.02 17.95 -11.09
C HIS A 108 33.53 19.40 -11.01
N ASP A 109 32.93 20.33 -10.23
CA ASP A 109 33.30 21.76 -10.36
C ASP A 109 33.32 22.64 -9.10
N GLY A 110 33.45 22.09 -7.89
CA GLY A 110 33.69 22.92 -6.70
C GLY A 110 32.50 23.75 -6.21
N ALA A 111 31.28 23.49 -6.71
CA ALA A 111 30.06 23.97 -6.08
C ALA A 111 29.79 23.23 -4.77
N VAL A 112 29.68 23.96 -3.65
CA VAL A 112 29.29 23.41 -2.34
C VAL A 112 27.80 23.04 -2.40
N PRO A 113 27.39 21.80 -2.09
CA PRO A 113 25.99 21.42 -2.17
C PRO A 113 25.17 22.17 -1.14
N THR A 114 24.20 22.98 -1.59
CA THR A 114 23.09 23.43 -0.75
C THR A 114 22.08 22.29 -0.62
N GLN A 115 21.93 21.77 0.59
CA GLN A 115 20.92 20.77 0.92
C GLN A 115 19.51 21.29 0.59
N THR A 116 18.95 20.86 -0.53
CA THR A 116 17.52 21.00 -0.80
C THR A 116 16.81 19.93 0.02
N SER A 117 15.94 20.35 0.93
CA SER A 117 15.30 19.56 2.00
C SER A 117 14.94 18.11 1.63
N GLY A 118 15.46 17.17 2.42
CA GLY A 118 15.05 15.76 2.47
C GLY A 118 15.67 15.13 3.72
N ALA A 119 14.86 14.55 4.61
CA ALA A 119 15.32 14.03 5.89
C ALA A 119 16.33 12.88 5.70
N ASN A 120 17.52 13.05 6.28
CA ASN A 120 18.53 12.00 6.43
C ASN A 120 18.01 10.93 7.40
N THR A 121 17.68 9.74 6.92
CA THR A 121 17.36 8.59 7.77
C THR A 121 18.37 7.44 7.68
N ASN A 122 19.37 7.49 6.79
CA ASN A 122 20.23 6.33 6.53
C ASN A 122 21.75 6.54 6.62
N GLY A 123 22.22 7.56 7.35
CA GLY A 123 23.52 7.46 8.03
C GLY A 123 24.75 7.19 7.18
N VAL A 124 24.73 7.47 5.87
CA VAL A 124 25.95 7.53 5.06
C VAL A 124 26.59 8.89 5.34
N TRP A 125 27.41 8.90 6.39
CA TRP A 125 28.37 9.96 6.64
C TRP A 125 29.32 10.05 5.43
N ASN A 126 29.15 11.05 4.58
CA ASN A 126 30.30 11.63 3.89
C ASN A 126 31.10 12.40 4.96
N SER A 127 31.94 11.68 5.71
CA SER A 127 33.06 12.33 6.37
C SER A 127 33.93 12.96 5.27
N TYR A 128 34.31 14.21 5.49
CA TYR A 128 35.26 15.02 4.70
C TYR A 128 34.74 16.04 3.67
N ALA A 129 33.43 16.20 3.45
CA ALA A 129 32.95 17.31 2.62
C ALA A 129 33.08 18.70 3.29
N SER A 130 33.22 18.78 4.62
CA SER A 130 33.39 20.06 5.31
C SER A 130 34.83 20.61 5.33
N ASN A 131 35.77 19.96 4.63
CA ASN A 131 37.19 20.19 4.92
C ASN A 131 38.10 20.04 3.70
N LEU A 132 37.69 20.16 2.44
CA LEU A 132 38.69 20.10 1.35
C LEU A 132 39.81 21.14 1.56
N GLU A 133 39.43 22.34 2.01
CA GLU A 133 40.36 23.40 2.39
C GLU A 133 41.19 23.03 3.64
N ASP A 134 40.56 22.49 4.69
CA ASP A 134 41.26 22.06 5.92
C ASP A 134 42.15 20.81 5.72
N TRP A 135 41.76 19.90 4.83
CA TRP A 135 42.52 18.70 4.46
C TRP A 135 43.67 19.08 3.55
N ARG A 136 43.48 19.99 2.58
CA ARG A 136 44.58 20.58 1.81
C ARG A 136 45.55 21.31 2.75
N ALA A 137 45.05 22.09 3.70
CA ALA A 137 45.89 22.74 4.71
C ALA A 137 46.64 21.74 5.62
N ALA A 138 46.00 20.62 6.00
CA ALA A 138 46.64 19.57 6.78
C ALA A 138 47.72 18.81 5.97
N MET A 139 47.44 18.50 4.70
CA MET A 139 48.39 17.83 3.81
C MET A 139 49.57 18.73 3.44
N ASP A 140 49.32 20.01 3.18
CA ASP A 140 50.37 21.02 2.97
C ASP A 140 51.27 21.14 4.21
N ALA A 141 50.68 21.13 5.41
CA ALA A 141 51.44 21.12 6.67
C ALA A 141 52.28 19.84 6.90
N LEU A 142 51.86 18.69 6.36
CA LEU A 142 52.53 17.39 6.51
C LEU A 142 53.52 17.07 5.38
N HIS A 143 53.26 17.56 4.17
CA HIS A 143 53.90 17.11 2.93
C HIS A 143 54.37 18.25 2.00
N GLY A 144 54.12 19.52 2.33
CA GLY A 144 54.54 20.68 1.52
C GLY A 144 53.64 20.95 0.31
N ASP A 145 54.01 21.99 -0.46
CA ASP A 145 53.17 22.63 -1.48
C ASP A 145 52.50 21.63 -2.45
N ASP A 146 51.18 21.72 -2.54
CA ASP A 146 50.37 21.08 -3.57
C ASP A 146 50.58 21.79 -4.91
N THR A 147 51.12 21.06 -5.88
CA THR A 147 51.41 21.60 -7.23
C THR A 147 50.32 21.27 -8.24
N ASN A 148 49.32 20.46 -7.85
CA ASN A 148 48.23 20.05 -8.73
C ASN A 148 46.93 20.82 -8.38
N GLN A 149 46.45 21.58 -9.36
CA GLN A 149 45.21 22.37 -9.24
C GLN A 149 43.96 21.53 -9.60
N ASP A 150 44.12 20.24 -9.91
CA ASP A 150 43.01 19.33 -10.14
C ASP A 150 42.17 19.18 -8.86
N THR A 151 40.84 19.25 -9.03
CA THR A 151 39.86 19.16 -7.95
C THR A 151 39.57 17.72 -7.54
N THR A 152 40.08 16.73 -8.27
CA THR A 152 39.85 15.30 -8.06
C THR A 152 41.12 14.49 -7.81
N HIS A 153 42.30 15.10 -7.96
CA HIS A 153 43.60 14.43 -7.86
C HIS A 153 44.63 15.35 -7.22
N VAL A 154 45.33 14.87 -6.17
CA VAL A 154 46.38 15.66 -5.51
C VAL A 154 47.71 14.91 -5.59
N ASP A 155 48.66 15.55 -6.27
CA ASP A 155 50.05 15.11 -6.32
C ASP A 155 50.88 15.93 -5.35
N TYR A 156 51.49 15.26 -4.38
CA TYR A 156 52.31 15.92 -3.37
C TYR A 156 53.77 15.51 -3.48
N THR A 157 54.65 16.48 -3.26
CA THR A 157 56.10 16.27 -3.23
C THR A 157 56.66 16.80 -1.92
N TYR A 158 57.13 15.90 -1.05
CA TYR A 158 57.74 16.32 0.21
C TYR A 158 59.25 16.06 0.22
N SER A 159 59.99 17.01 0.81
CA SER A 159 61.43 16.89 1.02
C SER A 159 61.75 16.68 2.50
N SER A 160 62.17 15.48 2.88
CA SER A 160 62.83 15.24 4.16
C SER A 160 64.33 14.99 3.92
N GLY A 161 65.15 16.03 4.09
CA GLY A 161 66.57 15.99 3.73
C GLY A 161 66.81 16.09 2.22
N LYS A 162 67.83 15.41 1.69
CA LYS A 162 68.31 15.56 0.29
C LYS A 162 67.54 14.78 -0.79
N THR A 163 66.43 14.12 -0.45
CA THR A 163 65.68 13.29 -1.42
C THR A 163 64.22 13.72 -1.44
N ALA A 164 63.73 14.14 -2.61
CA ALA A 164 62.30 14.38 -2.82
C ALA A 164 61.57 13.05 -2.98
N LYS A 165 60.42 12.91 -2.33
CA LYS A 165 59.49 11.78 -2.54
C LYS A 165 58.18 12.32 -3.07
N THR A 166 57.61 11.64 -4.06
CA THR A 166 56.33 11.99 -4.67
C THR A 166 55.29 10.91 -4.38
N GLY A 167 54.05 11.33 -4.16
CA GLY A 167 52.89 10.47 -4.00
C GLY A 167 51.66 11.12 -4.64
N SER A 168 50.61 10.33 -4.80
CA SER A 168 49.37 10.76 -5.45
C SER A 168 48.18 10.14 -4.74
N VAL A 169 47.13 10.93 -4.53
CA VAL A 169 45.85 10.49 -3.91
C VAL A 169 44.68 11.04 -4.74
N ASP A 170 43.76 10.15 -5.11
CA ASP A 170 42.49 10.49 -5.75
C ASP A 170 41.43 10.88 -4.70
N TYR A 171 40.63 11.90 -4.99
CA TYR A 171 39.48 12.31 -4.18
C TYR A 171 38.19 11.78 -4.80
N ASP A 172 37.40 11.03 -4.03
CA ASP A 172 36.07 10.59 -4.44
C ASP A 172 35.02 11.61 -3.97
N ASN A 173 34.55 12.43 -4.91
CA ASN A 173 33.49 13.44 -4.71
C ASN A 173 32.08 12.90 -5.01
N SER A 174 31.89 11.58 -4.98
CA SER A 174 30.56 11.01 -5.17
C SER A 174 29.71 11.12 -3.89
N PHE A 175 28.42 11.42 -4.08
CA PHE A 175 27.41 11.18 -3.06
C PHE A 175 26.45 10.14 -3.58
N SER A 176 26.14 9.17 -2.73
CA SER A 176 25.12 8.18 -3.03
C SER A 176 23.99 8.27 -2.03
N TRP A 177 22.75 8.31 -2.51
CA TRP A 177 21.57 8.17 -1.69
C TRP A 177 20.67 7.07 -2.22
N LEU A 178 20.01 6.39 -1.31
CA LEU A 178 18.97 5.44 -1.65
C LEU A 178 17.65 6.20 -1.71
N GLU A 179 17.06 6.35 -2.89
CA GLU A 179 15.67 6.73 -3.02
C GLU A 179 14.82 5.51 -2.67
N GLY A 180 13.99 5.65 -1.63
CA GLY A 180 13.12 4.57 -1.17
C GLY A 180 12.20 4.10 -2.29
N GLY A 181 12.10 2.79 -2.47
CA GLY A 181 11.04 2.23 -3.30
C GLY A 181 9.67 2.59 -2.72
N GLY A 182 8.73 2.95 -3.58
CA GLY A 182 7.33 3.17 -3.23
C GLY A 182 6.44 2.03 -3.69
N TYR A 183 5.30 1.86 -3.04
CA TYR A 183 4.22 1.01 -3.51
C TYR A 183 3.14 1.88 -4.13
N THR A 184 2.63 1.46 -5.29
CA THR A 184 1.42 2.05 -5.89
C THR A 184 0.33 0.98 -5.94
N THR A 185 -0.92 1.40 -5.80
CA THR A 185 -2.10 0.54 -5.92
C THR A 185 -3.03 1.12 -6.98
N ASN A 186 -4.00 0.32 -7.43
CA ASN A 186 -5.20 0.83 -8.09
C ASN A 186 -5.86 1.94 -7.24
N THR A 187 -6.38 2.96 -7.92
CA THR A 187 -7.13 4.05 -7.28
C THR A 187 -8.60 3.67 -7.24
N SER A 188 -9.09 3.27 -6.08
CA SER A 188 -10.50 2.93 -5.86
C SER A 188 -10.88 3.18 -4.41
N THR A 189 -12.14 3.57 -4.22
CA THR A 189 -12.74 3.74 -2.90
C THR A 189 -13.98 2.85 -2.83
N ASN A 190 -14.01 1.94 -1.88
CA ASN A 190 -15.08 0.95 -1.75
C ASN A 190 -15.83 1.19 -0.44
N TYR A 191 -17.14 1.35 -0.51
CA TYR A 191 -18.01 1.56 0.64
C TYR A 191 -18.72 0.26 0.99
N ILE A 192 -18.57 -0.22 2.22
CA ILE A 192 -19.29 -1.39 2.73
C ILE A 192 -20.37 -0.91 3.69
N HIS A 193 -21.63 -1.24 3.39
CA HIS A 193 -22.80 -0.74 4.11
C HIS A 193 -23.35 -1.66 5.21
N ASP A 194 -22.98 -2.93 5.22
CA ASP A 194 -23.50 -3.95 6.15
C ASP A 194 -22.33 -4.71 6.74
N PHE A 195 -21.73 -4.13 7.76
CA PHE A 195 -20.65 -4.74 8.53
C PHE A 195 -21.15 -4.83 9.96
N GLY A 196 -21.84 -5.92 10.31
CA GLY A 196 -22.39 -6.06 11.66
C GLY A 196 -23.64 -6.92 11.85
N ASN A 197 -24.27 -7.44 10.78
CA ASN A 197 -25.37 -8.42 10.92
C ASN A 197 -24.94 -9.88 10.73
N GLY A 198 -23.66 -10.12 10.46
CA GLY A 198 -22.96 -11.37 10.74
C GLY A 198 -21.45 -11.15 10.78
N HIS A 199 -20.67 -12.23 10.87
CA HIS A 199 -19.22 -12.15 10.94
C HIS A 199 -18.64 -11.92 9.54
N ASP A 200 -18.98 -10.78 8.93
CA ASP A 200 -18.55 -10.39 7.58
C ASP A 200 -17.04 -10.23 7.53
N ASN A 201 -16.43 -10.57 6.40
CA ASN A 201 -14.98 -10.58 6.26
C ASN A 201 -14.54 -9.66 5.14
N ILE A 202 -13.41 -8.97 5.35
CA ILE A 202 -12.69 -8.26 4.29
C ILE A 202 -11.49 -9.11 3.93
N ALA A 203 -11.50 -9.71 2.75
CA ALA A 203 -10.38 -10.47 2.23
C ALA A 203 -9.52 -9.58 1.32
N LEU A 204 -8.23 -9.54 1.58
CA LEU A 204 -7.24 -8.83 0.75
C LEU A 204 -6.32 -9.86 0.10
N ASP A 205 -6.12 -9.76 -1.21
CA ASP A 205 -5.20 -10.63 -1.98
C ASP A 205 -3.71 -10.32 -1.76
N ILE A 206 -3.40 -9.48 -0.78
CA ILE A 206 -2.04 -9.13 -0.37
C ILE A 206 -1.72 -9.70 1.02
N THR A 207 -0.42 -9.92 1.25
CA THR A 207 0.09 -10.32 2.57
C THR A 207 0.08 -9.14 3.57
N ALA A 208 0.14 -9.44 4.87
CA ALA A 208 0.25 -8.41 5.90
C ALA A 208 1.52 -7.54 5.75
N ASP A 209 2.62 -8.13 5.29
CA ASP A 209 3.87 -7.39 5.03
C ASP A 209 3.70 -6.41 3.85
N GLN A 210 3.02 -6.84 2.78
CA GLN A 210 2.69 -5.98 1.65
C GLN A 210 1.74 -4.84 2.05
N PHE A 211 0.75 -5.12 2.90
CA PHE A 211 -0.13 -4.10 3.47
C PHE A 211 0.68 -3.05 4.25
N ALA A 212 1.54 -3.50 5.17
CA ALA A 212 2.38 -2.58 5.95
C ALA A 212 3.34 -1.78 5.06
N ALA A 213 3.95 -2.42 4.06
CA ALA A 213 4.88 -1.78 3.14
C ALA A 213 4.19 -0.74 2.22
N ALA A 214 2.91 -0.95 1.91
CA ALA A 214 2.08 0.00 1.17
C ALA A 214 1.60 1.20 2.02
N GLY A 215 2.03 1.30 3.29
CA GLY A 215 1.52 2.32 4.21
C GLY A 215 0.11 2.02 4.71
N GLY A 216 -0.26 0.74 4.76
CA GLY A 216 -1.56 0.27 5.20
C GLY A 216 -1.92 0.75 6.60
N THR A 217 -3.09 1.38 6.77
CA THR A 217 -3.60 1.85 8.07
C THR A 217 -5.09 1.58 8.20
N ILE A 218 -5.57 1.52 9.45
CA ILE A 218 -6.99 1.46 9.77
C ILE A 218 -7.28 2.68 10.65
N THR A 219 -8.22 3.51 10.23
CA THR A 219 -8.55 4.76 10.91
C THR A 219 -10.05 4.89 11.04
N THR A 220 -10.53 5.74 11.95
CA THR A 220 -11.95 6.07 12.07
C THR A 220 -12.10 7.57 12.16
N ASP A 221 -13.19 8.09 11.59
CA ASP A 221 -13.59 9.50 11.74
C ASP A 221 -14.60 9.71 12.88
N GLY A 222 -14.93 8.63 13.62
CA GLY A 222 -15.90 8.60 14.69
C GLY A 222 -17.27 8.06 14.28
N THR A 223 -17.53 7.91 12.99
CA THR A 223 -18.75 7.29 12.43
C THR A 223 -18.44 6.06 11.61
N ASP A 224 -17.41 6.15 10.77
CA ASP A 224 -17.01 5.12 9.82
C ASP A 224 -15.56 4.70 10.10
N THR A 225 -15.18 3.52 9.63
CA THR A 225 -13.82 3.00 9.73
C THR A 225 -13.25 2.79 8.34
N THR A 226 -12.11 3.40 8.06
CA THR A 226 -11.42 3.31 6.76
C THR A 226 -10.17 2.45 6.87
N VAL A 227 -10.06 1.45 6.01
CA VAL A 227 -8.84 0.71 5.71
C VAL A 227 -8.18 1.37 4.51
N HIS A 228 -7.05 2.03 4.73
CA HIS A 228 -6.30 2.77 3.72
C HIS A 228 -5.06 1.97 3.30
N ILE A 229 -4.83 1.79 2.00
CA ILE A 229 -3.73 1.00 1.42
C ILE A 229 -3.15 1.73 0.19
N GLY A 230 -2.13 2.55 0.39
CA GLY A 230 -1.55 3.36 -0.69
C GLY A 230 -2.55 4.39 -1.22
N SER A 231 -3.13 4.17 -2.39
CA SER A 231 -4.22 5.00 -2.96
C SER A 231 -5.59 4.30 -2.99
N PHE A 232 -5.71 3.18 -2.28
CA PHE A 232 -6.90 2.35 -2.21
C PHE A 232 -7.56 2.51 -0.84
N ASP A 233 -8.87 2.72 -0.82
CA ASP A 233 -9.65 2.85 0.40
C ASP A 233 -10.79 1.82 0.46
N ILE A 234 -10.99 1.24 1.63
CA ILE A 234 -12.22 0.54 2.00
C ILE A 234 -12.82 1.30 3.18
N VAL A 235 -14.01 1.84 3.00
CA VAL A 235 -14.76 2.56 4.02
C VAL A 235 -15.89 1.66 4.51
N VAL A 236 -15.76 1.20 5.74
CA VAL A 236 -16.79 0.44 6.46
C VAL A 236 -17.70 1.43 7.16
N LEU A 237 -18.92 1.55 6.68
CA LEU A 237 -19.88 2.56 7.14
C LEU A 237 -20.56 2.12 8.44
N GLY A 238 -20.73 3.06 9.38
CA GLY A 238 -21.43 2.85 10.64
C GLY A 238 -20.65 2.05 11.70
N VAL A 239 -19.44 1.59 11.39
CA VAL A 239 -18.53 0.94 12.34
C VAL A 239 -17.49 1.95 12.79
N HIS A 240 -17.45 2.23 14.10
CA HIS A 240 -16.56 3.22 14.70
C HIS A 240 -15.46 2.59 15.57
N ASP A 241 -15.27 1.27 15.46
CA ASP A 241 -14.22 0.52 16.16
C ASP A 241 -13.22 -0.06 15.16
N VAL A 242 -12.00 0.50 15.18
CA VAL A 242 -10.89 0.02 14.34
C VAL A 242 -10.46 -1.41 14.69
N GLY A 243 -10.66 -1.85 15.94
CA GLY A 243 -10.36 -3.20 16.39
C GLY A 243 -11.34 -4.23 15.85
N GLU A 244 -12.61 -3.83 15.67
CA GLU A 244 -13.64 -4.65 15.05
C GLU A 244 -13.30 -4.89 13.57
N VAL A 245 -13.13 -3.83 12.76
CA VAL A 245 -12.74 -3.98 11.35
C VAL A 245 -11.40 -4.71 11.22
N GLY A 246 -10.43 -4.39 12.09
CA GLY A 246 -9.12 -5.03 12.10
C GLY A 246 -9.17 -6.54 12.35
N ALA A 247 -10.10 -7.03 13.17
CA ALA A 247 -10.24 -8.46 13.45
C ALA A 247 -10.89 -9.25 12.30
N HIS A 248 -11.53 -8.55 11.37
CA HIS A 248 -12.23 -9.12 10.21
C HIS A 248 -11.45 -8.95 8.90
N LEU A 249 -10.24 -8.36 8.95
CA LEU A 249 -9.32 -8.30 7.83
C LEU A 249 -8.53 -9.61 7.70
N ASN A 250 -8.71 -10.27 6.56
CA ASN A 250 -8.03 -11.49 6.19
C ASN A 250 -7.01 -11.21 5.07
N PHE A 251 -5.74 -11.45 5.35
CA PHE A 251 -4.66 -11.29 4.38
C PHE A 251 -4.37 -12.60 3.65
N ALA A 252 -3.88 -12.50 2.41
CA ALA A 252 -3.32 -13.64 1.71
C ALA A 252 -2.14 -14.26 2.49
N SER A 253 -1.98 -15.58 2.37
CA SER A 253 -0.84 -16.29 2.97
C SER A 253 0.46 -15.93 2.27
N ALA A 254 1.54 -15.76 3.03
CA ALA A 254 2.88 -15.65 2.45
C ALA A 254 3.25 -16.97 1.76
N VAL A 255 3.63 -16.90 0.49
CA VAL A 255 4.06 -18.05 -0.34
C VAL A 255 5.53 -18.36 -0.10
#